data_AF-A0AA51DYI0-F1
#
_entry.id   AF-A0AA51DYI0-F1
#
_cell.length_a   1.000
_cell.length_b   1.000
_cell.length_c   1.000
_cell.angle_alpha   90.00
_cell.angle_beta   90.00
_cell.angle_gamma   90.00
#
_symmetry.space_group_name_H-M   'P 1'
#
loop_
_entity.id
_entity.type
_entity.pdbx_description
1 polymer ?
#
loop_
_entity_poly.entity_id
_entity_poly.type
_entity_poly.pdbx_seq_one_letter_code
_entity_poly.pdbx_strand_id
1 'polypeptide(L)'
;MTDNKIKQLSVPKLLLLVFIPAILIFGTYFWATQFEAVIPPFLSFTVIILIILIPSEIGIILFFSKRETNHLNLLSAFIKHEKMPVYKIIGISAVLILIGGIVFTFVSPIERNIMFHTIYQNVPEYFKLSDFFIHYKDYPRCIIIISFILYAVSNGILGPIAEELYFRGFLMPRINRFGNWTPVIITVLFSAYHLFSPWEFLTRIIACLPFVYCVYKKKNIYIGMIVHCTLNTASVIMAVLSLLK
;
A
#
# COMPACT_ATOMS: atom_id res chain seq x y z
N MET A 1 -0.72 -5.16 30.07
CA MET A 1 -1.97 -4.83 29.36
C MET A 1 -2.77 -6.11 29.27
N THR A 2 -3.97 -6.09 29.82
CA THR A 2 -4.85 -7.25 30.04
C THR A 2 -5.04 -8.07 28.76
N ASP A 3 -5.08 -9.38 28.94
CA ASP A 3 -5.22 -10.45 27.95
C ASP A 3 -6.64 -10.47 27.33
N ASN A 4 -7.13 -9.31 26.91
CA ASN A 4 -8.38 -9.19 26.17
C ASN A 4 -8.15 -9.82 24.80
N LYS A 5 -8.67 -11.04 24.62
CA LYS A 5 -8.73 -11.71 23.32
C LYS A 5 -9.32 -10.75 22.29
N ILE A 6 -8.48 -10.25 21.39
CA ILE A 6 -8.89 -9.39 20.27
C ILE A 6 -10.01 -10.10 19.51
N LYS A 7 -11.17 -9.44 19.40
CA LYS A 7 -12.33 -9.99 18.69
C LYS A 7 -11.94 -10.28 17.24
N GLN A 8 -12.02 -11.55 16.86
CA GLN A 8 -11.69 -11.98 15.51
C GLN A 8 -12.76 -11.51 14.52
N LEU A 9 -12.37 -10.97 13.37
CA LEU A 9 -13.28 -10.49 12.33
C LEU A 9 -13.86 -11.65 11.54
N SER A 10 -15.17 -11.70 11.31
CA SER A 10 -15.74 -12.65 10.33
C SER A 10 -15.18 -12.38 8.93
N VAL A 11 -15.18 -13.39 8.06
CA VAL A 11 -14.67 -13.24 6.68
C VAL A 11 -15.40 -12.11 5.92
N PRO A 12 -16.74 -11.99 5.96
CA PRO A 12 -17.42 -10.87 5.29
C PRO A 12 -16.98 -9.51 5.80
N LYS A 13 -16.80 -9.37 7.13
CA LYS A 13 -16.35 -8.11 7.72
C LYS A 13 -14.91 -7.77 7.34
N LEU A 14 -14.03 -8.76 7.27
CA LEU A 14 -12.67 -8.58 6.76
C LEU A 14 -12.69 -8.09 5.30
N LEU A 15 -13.46 -8.73 4.44
CA LEU A 15 -13.56 -8.35 3.03
C LEU A 15 -14.13 -6.93 2.87
N LEU A 16 -15.17 -6.57 3.64
CA LEU A 16 -15.70 -5.20 3.63
C LEU A 16 -14.65 -4.17 4.07
N LEU A 17 -13.90 -4.45 5.14
CA LEU A 17 -12.86 -3.55 5.62
C LEU A 17 -11.73 -3.38 4.61
N VAL A 18 -11.35 -4.44 3.88
CA VAL A 18 -10.34 -4.34 2.82
C VAL A 18 -10.86 -3.60 1.60
N PHE A 19 -12.03 -3.98 1.09
CA PHE A 19 -12.47 -3.54 -0.24
C PHE A 19 -13.27 -2.24 -0.24
N ILE A 20 -13.84 -1.78 0.89
CA ILE A 20 -14.51 -0.47 0.93
C ILE A 20 -13.51 0.67 0.65
N PRO A 21 -12.35 0.77 1.34
CA PRO A 21 -11.33 1.78 1.01
C PRO A 21 -10.82 1.63 -0.42
N ALA A 22 -10.60 0.38 -0.89
CA ALA A 22 -10.14 0.11 -2.26
C ALA A 22 -11.11 0.66 -3.32
N ILE A 23 -12.39 0.35 -3.17
CA ILE A 23 -13.46 0.79 -4.09
C ILE A 23 -13.61 2.30 -4.02
N LEU A 24 -13.51 2.90 -2.83
CA LEU A 24 -13.59 4.34 -2.67
C LEU A 24 -12.46 5.04 -3.44
N ILE A 25 -11.21 4.59 -3.26
CA ILE A 25 -10.05 5.14 -3.98
C ILE A 25 -10.20 4.94 -5.48
N PHE A 26 -10.50 3.71 -5.92
CA PHE A 26 -10.63 3.38 -7.33
C PHE A 26 -11.77 4.19 -7.99
N GLY A 27 -12.92 4.30 -7.32
CA GLY A 27 -14.07 5.07 -7.79
C GLY A 27 -13.78 6.57 -7.83
N THR A 28 -13.10 7.14 -6.83
CA THR A 28 -12.69 8.55 -6.85
C THR A 28 -11.65 8.81 -7.94
N TYR A 29 -10.72 7.88 -8.17
CA TYR A 29 -9.72 8.02 -9.23
C TYR A 29 -10.35 7.90 -10.62
N PHE A 30 -11.32 6.99 -10.80
CA PHE A 30 -12.12 6.92 -12.01
C PHE A 30 -12.94 8.19 -12.24
N TRP A 31 -13.55 8.74 -11.20
CA TRP A 31 -14.23 10.04 -11.30
C TRP A 31 -13.27 11.18 -11.64
N ALA A 32 -12.02 11.15 -11.18
CA ALA A 32 -11.02 12.18 -11.47
C ALA A 32 -10.62 12.27 -12.96
N THR A 33 -10.87 11.22 -13.75
CA THR A 33 -10.60 11.21 -15.20
C THR A 33 -11.30 12.34 -15.96
N GLN A 34 -12.46 12.81 -15.50
CA GLN A 34 -13.17 13.93 -16.14
C GLN A 34 -12.38 15.26 -16.07
N PHE A 35 -11.34 15.34 -15.26
CA PHE A 35 -10.47 16.51 -15.11
C PHE A 35 -9.10 16.31 -15.79
N GLU A 36 -8.93 15.29 -16.62
CA GLU A 36 -7.63 14.94 -17.25
C GLU A 36 -7.01 16.07 -18.08
N ALA A 37 -7.85 16.93 -18.67
CA ALA A 37 -7.42 18.10 -19.43
C ALA A 37 -6.71 19.16 -18.57
N VAL A 38 -6.88 19.13 -17.24
CA VAL A 38 -6.37 20.16 -16.32
C VAL A 38 -5.46 19.54 -15.25
N ILE A 39 -5.79 18.35 -14.76
CA ILE A 39 -5.10 17.69 -13.66
C ILE A 39 -4.42 16.41 -14.18
N PRO A 40 -3.08 16.32 -14.11
CA PRO A 40 -2.38 15.12 -14.48
C PRO A 40 -2.89 13.91 -13.69
N PRO A 41 -3.03 12.73 -14.32
CA PRO A 41 -3.45 11.51 -13.63
C PRO A 41 -2.62 11.22 -12.39
N PHE A 42 -1.32 11.43 -12.52
CA PHE A 42 -0.37 11.26 -11.45
C PHE A 42 -0.65 12.16 -10.24
N LEU A 43 -1.01 13.43 -10.47
CA LEU A 43 -1.38 14.36 -9.40
C LEU A 43 -2.69 13.94 -8.74
N SER A 44 -3.72 13.62 -9.53
CA SER A 44 -5.00 13.10 -9.03
C SER A 44 -4.80 11.90 -8.10
N PHE A 45 -3.99 10.93 -8.52
CA PHE A 45 -3.70 9.74 -7.73
C PHE A 45 -3.04 10.08 -6.38
N THR A 46 -2.04 10.96 -6.38
CA THR A 46 -1.35 11.36 -5.14
C THR A 46 -2.25 12.10 -4.16
N VAL A 47 -3.14 12.95 -4.66
CA VAL A 47 -4.11 13.69 -3.85
C VAL A 47 -5.12 12.72 -3.23
N ILE A 48 -5.62 11.76 -4.01
CA ILE A 48 -6.57 10.74 -3.52
C ILE A 48 -5.94 9.89 -2.42
N ILE A 49 -4.65 9.54 -2.51
CA ILE A 49 -3.95 8.86 -1.40
C ILE A 49 -4.03 9.71 -0.10
N LEU A 50 -3.76 11.01 -0.21
CA LEU A 50 -3.73 11.90 0.95
C LEU A 50 -5.09 12.17 1.57
N ILE A 51 -6.13 12.34 0.75
CA ILE A 51 -7.45 12.80 1.22
C ILE A 51 -8.47 11.67 1.37
N ILE A 52 -8.27 10.54 0.68
CA ILE A 52 -9.19 9.39 0.70
C ILE A 52 -8.56 8.18 1.40
N LEU A 53 -7.45 7.64 0.87
CA LEU A 53 -6.81 6.43 1.41
C LEU A 53 -6.48 6.61 2.89
N ILE A 54 -5.56 7.53 3.20
CA ILE A 54 -5.02 7.67 4.55
C ILE A 54 -6.14 8.00 5.55
N PRO A 55 -7.05 8.98 5.29
CA PRO A 55 -8.12 9.27 6.23
C PRO A 55 -9.11 8.12 6.41
N SER A 56 -9.40 7.34 5.36
CA SER A 56 -10.31 6.21 5.48
C SER A 56 -9.73 5.09 6.35
N GLU A 57 -8.48 4.70 6.14
CA GLU A 57 -7.81 3.65 6.90
C GLU A 57 -7.58 4.09 8.36
N ILE A 58 -7.05 5.29 8.56
CA ILE A 58 -6.82 5.85 9.90
C ILE A 58 -8.15 6.07 10.62
N GLY A 59 -9.17 6.58 9.93
CA GLY A 59 -10.51 6.77 10.48
C GLY A 59 -11.14 5.47 10.99
N ILE A 60 -10.97 4.37 10.25
CA ILE A 60 -11.41 3.04 10.70
C ILE A 60 -10.62 2.60 11.94
N ILE A 61 -9.30 2.76 11.96
CA ILE A 61 -8.48 2.42 13.14
C ILE A 61 -8.95 3.22 14.36
N LEU A 62 -9.15 4.53 14.21
CA LEU A 62 -9.62 5.43 15.27
C LEU A 62 -11.01 5.02 15.78
N PHE A 63 -11.93 4.67 14.88
CA PHE A 63 -13.27 4.19 15.23
C PHE A 63 -13.21 2.91 16.08
N PHE A 64 -12.39 1.94 15.69
CA PHE A 64 -12.23 0.71 16.47
C PHE A 64 -11.52 0.97 17.80
N SER A 65 -10.50 1.82 17.82
CA SER A 65 -9.80 2.17 19.06
C SER A 65 -10.70 2.89 20.05
N LYS A 66 -11.57 3.78 19.57
CA LYS A 66 -12.58 4.43 20.42
C LYS A 66 -13.54 3.40 21.03
N ARG A 67 -13.90 2.34 20.31
CA ARG A 67 -14.78 1.28 20.83
C ARG A 67 -14.07 0.31 21.77
N GLU A 68 -12.78 0.08 21.57
CA GLU A 68 -12.00 -0.89 22.35
C GLU A 68 -11.37 -0.27 23.60
N THR A 69 -10.97 1.00 23.54
CA THR A 69 -10.24 1.69 24.64
C THR A 69 -10.93 2.97 25.12
N ASN A 70 -12.09 3.33 24.59
CA ASN A 70 -12.79 4.60 24.87
C ASN A 70 -12.01 5.89 24.53
N HIS A 71 -10.94 5.81 23.74
CA HIS A 71 -10.13 6.97 23.32
C HIS A 71 -9.86 6.94 21.81
N LEU A 72 -9.81 8.12 21.17
CA LEU A 72 -9.41 8.25 19.76
C LEU A 72 -7.88 8.20 19.66
N ASN A 73 -7.34 7.04 19.31
CA ASN A 73 -5.90 6.80 19.18
C ASN A 73 -5.63 5.65 18.20
N LEU A 74 -4.34 5.38 17.93
CA LEU A 74 -3.91 4.31 17.01
C LEU A 74 -3.60 2.98 17.72
N LEU A 75 -3.89 2.84 19.02
CA LEU A 75 -3.51 1.65 19.80
C LEU A 75 -4.04 0.35 19.19
N SER A 76 -5.20 0.41 18.52
CA SER A 76 -5.79 -0.72 17.79
C SER A 76 -4.89 -1.32 16.70
N ALA A 77 -3.95 -0.55 16.16
CA ALA A 77 -2.94 -0.99 15.20
C ALA A 77 -1.65 -1.52 15.87
N PHE A 78 -1.49 -1.35 17.18
CA PHE A 78 -0.30 -1.77 17.92
C PHE A 78 -0.59 -2.87 18.96
N ILE A 79 -1.80 -3.45 18.98
CA ILE A 79 -2.23 -4.36 20.06
C ILE A 79 -1.27 -5.54 20.28
N LYS A 80 -0.77 -6.13 19.19
CA LYS A 80 0.19 -7.25 19.25
C LYS A 80 1.63 -6.82 19.00
N HIS A 81 1.93 -5.53 18.99
CA HIS A 81 3.28 -5.04 18.70
C HIS A 81 4.25 -5.38 19.83
N GLU A 82 5.39 -5.97 19.50
CA GLU A 82 6.49 -6.26 20.42
C GLU A 82 7.72 -5.39 20.11
N LYS A 83 8.35 -4.87 21.17
CA LYS A 83 9.57 -4.08 21.04
C LYS A 83 10.71 -4.96 20.53
N MET A 84 11.52 -4.40 19.63
CA MET A 84 12.70 -5.04 19.09
C MET A 84 13.86 -4.02 19.03
N PRO A 85 15.11 -4.43 19.32
CA PRO A 85 16.26 -3.54 19.11
C PRO A 85 16.36 -3.05 17.66
N VAL A 86 16.62 -1.76 17.49
CA VAL A 86 16.60 -1.08 16.17
C VAL A 86 17.52 -1.75 15.15
N TYR A 87 18.72 -2.18 15.55
CA TYR A 87 19.66 -2.85 14.63
C TYR A 87 19.10 -4.17 14.05
N LYS A 88 18.27 -4.91 14.81
CA LYS A 88 17.61 -6.13 14.31
C LYS A 88 16.52 -5.76 13.31
N ILE A 89 15.75 -4.71 13.58
CA ILE A 89 14.72 -4.21 12.66
C ILE A 89 15.38 -3.80 11.34
N ILE A 90 16.45 -3.01 11.39
CA ILE A 90 17.20 -2.55 10.20
C ILE A 90 17.80 -3.74 9.44
N GLY A 91 18.51 -4.64 10.12
CA GLY A 91 19.14 -5.79 9.47
C GLY A 91 18.15 -6.72 8.77
N ILE A 92 17.01 -7.00 9.43
CA ILE A 92 15.92 -7.78 8.82
C ILE A 92 15.32 -7.03 7.62
N SER A 93 15.05 -5.74 7.77
CA SER A 93 14.44 -4.92 6.71
C SER A 93 15.35 -4.83 5.49
N ALA A 94 16.67 -4.70 5.66
CA ALA A 94 17.63 -4.65 4.56
C ALA A 94 17.56 -5.91 3.66
N VAL A 95 17.53 -7.10 4.27
CA VAL A 95 17.41 -8.37 3.53
C VAL A 95 16.07 -8.44 2.79
N LEU A 96 14.98 -8.02 3.44
CA LEU A 96 13.64 -8.03 2.85
C LEU A 96 13.48 -7.02 1.72
N ILE A 97 14.13 -5.85 1.81
CA ILE A 97 14.20 -4.85 0.74
C ILE A 97 14.90 -5.44 -0.48
N LEU A 98 16.02 -6.15 -0.30
CA LEU A 98 16.72 -6.81 -1.41
C LEU A 98 15.83 -7.86 -2.09
N ILE A 99 15.14 -8.69 -1.31
CA ILE A 99 14.20 -9.69 -1.85
C ILE A 99 13.08 -8.98 -2.64
N GLY A 100 12.44 -7.98 -2.06
CA GLY A 100 11.38 -7.22 -2.72
C GLY A 100 11.86 -6.55 -4.00
N GLY A 101 13.02 -5.90 -3.96
CA GLY A 101 13.63 -5.25 -5.12
C GLY A 101 13.93 -6.22 -6.26
N ILE A 102 14.48 -7.41 -5.97
CA ILE A 102 14.70 -8.48 -6.95
C ILE A 102 13.37 -8.90 -7.56
N VAL A 103 12.35 -9.18 -6.75
CA VAL A 103 11.03 -9.61 -7.25
C VAL A 103 10.40 -8.54 -8.14
N PHE A 104 10.37 -7.27 -7.72
CA PHE A 104 9.84 -6.20 -8.56
C PHE A 104 10.63 -5.98 -9.85
N THR A 105 11.95 -6.17 -9.83
CA THR A 105 12.80 -6.01 -11.02
C THR A 105 12.57 -7.11 -12.05
N PHE A 106 12.46 -8.38 -11.62
CA PHE A 106 12.42 -9.52 -12.54
C PHE A 106 11.02 -10.08 -12.77
N VAL A 107 10.15 -10.10 -11.76
CA VAL A 107 8.81 -10.70 -11.86
C VAL A 107 7.77 -9.72 -12.42
N SER A 108 7.82 -8.45 -12.00
CA SER A 108 6.85 -7.43 -12.45
C SER A 108 6.80 -7.29 -13.99
N PRO A 109 7.95 -7.22 -14.72
CA PRO A 109 7.90 -7.15 -16.18
C PRO A 109 7.26 -8.40 -16.82
N ILE A 110 7.51 -9.59 -16.26
CA ILE A 110 6.95 -10.84 -16.77
C ILE A 110 5.43 -10.85 -16.57
N GLU A 111 4.97 -10.53 -15.35
CA GLU A 111 3.53 -10.47 -15.05
C GLU A 111 2.84 -9.43 -15.91
N ARG A 112 3.40 -8.22 -16.04
CA ARG A 112 2.85 -7.17 -16.89
C ARG A 112 2.74 -7.62 -18.34
N ASN A 113 3.75 -8.31 -18.88
CA ASN A 113 3.71 -8.81 -20.25
C ASN A 113 2.61 -9.87 -20.45
N ILE A 114 2.44 -10.79 -19.49
CA ILE A 114 1.38 -11.81 -19.55
C ILE A 114 -0.01 -11.17 -19.42
N MET A 115 -0.18 -10.24 -18.47
CA MET A 115 -1.44 -9.53 -18.23
C MET A 115 -1.72 -8.46 -19.29
N PHE A 116 -0.74 -8.13 -20.14
CA PHE A 116 -0.85 -7.07 -21.14
C PHE A 116 -2.04 -7.31 -22.08
N HIS A 117 -2.11 -8.52 -22.63
CA HIS A 117 -3.10 -8.91 -23.63
C HIS A 117 -4.52 -9.09 -23.07
N THR A 118 -4.66 -9.34 -21.77
CA THR A 118 -5.96 -9.68 -21.16
C THR A 118 -6.61 -8.47 -20.49
N ILE A 119 -5.83 -7.65 -19.79
CA ILE A 119 -6.34 -6.60 -18.91
C ILE A 119 -5.76 -5.24 -19.28
N TYR A 120 -4.44 -5.14 -19.45
CA TYR A 120 -3.77 -3.85 -19.59
C TYR A 120 -4.17 -3.05 -20.84
N GLN A 121 -4.42 -3.74 -21.97
CA GLN A 121 -4.87 -3.07 -23.20
C GLN A 121 -6.23 -2.37 -23.05
N ASN A 122 -7.11 -2.89 -22.20
CA ASN A 122 -8.46 -2.36 -21.98
C ASN A 122 -8.51 -1.28 -20.89
N VAL A 123 -7.40 -1.05 -20.17
CA VAL A 123 -7.31 -0.01 -19.14
C VAL A 123 -7.14 1.35 -19.81
N PRO A 124 -7.93 2.38 -19.45
CA PRO A 124 -7.80 3.71 -20.04
C PRO A 124 -6.37 4.25 -19.83
N GLU A 125 -5.84 4.95 -20.84
CA GLU A 125 -4.44 5.40 -20.82
C GLU A 125 -4.10 6.27 -19.61
N TYR A 126 -5.05 7.11 -19.18
CA TYR A 126 -4.96 7.90 -17.94
C TYR A 126 -4.55 7.10 -16.69
N PHE A 127 -4.92 5.82 -16.59
CA PHE A 127 -4.56 4.97 -15.45
C PHE A 127 -3.15 4.39 -15.53
N LYS A 128 -2.52 4.45 -16.70
CA LYS A 128 -1.20 3.89 -16.94
C LYS A 128 -0.15 4.93 -16.57
N LEU A 129 0.71 4.61 -15.60
CA LEU A 129 1.80 5.52 -15.22
C LEU A 129 2.72 5.89 -16.41
N SER A 130 2.83 5.01 -17.40
CA SER A 130 3.55 5.28 -18.65
C SER A 130 2.99 6.47 -19.44
N ASP A 131 1.67 6.67 -19.42
CA ASP A 131 1.00 7.76 -20.12
C ASP A 131 1.47 9.12 -19.59
N PHE A 132 1.54 9.26 -18.27
CA PHE A 132 2.11 10.45 -17.64
C PHE A 132 3.54 10.72 -18.10
N PHE A 133 4.41 9.70 -18.19
CA PHE A 133 5.80 9.91 -18.62
C PHE A 133 5.93 10.26 -20.11
N ILE A 134 4.93 9.95 -20.93
CA ILE A 134 4.90 10.36 -22.34
C ILE A 134 4.44 11.82 -22.43
N HIS A 135 3.41 12.19 -21.67
CA HIS A 135 2.74 13.48 -21.75
C HIS A 135 3.20 14.51 -20.71
N TYR A 136 4.22 14.20 -19.89
CA TYR A 136 4.61 15.10 -18.78
C TYR A 136 5.00 16.51 -19.24
N LYS A 137 5.51 16.66 -20.46
CA LYS A 137 5.90 17.95 -21.06
C LYS A 137 4.72 18.86 -21.39
N ASP A 138 3.52 18.30 -21.46
CA ASP A 138 2.28 19.03 -21.74
C ASP A 138 1.83 19.83 -20.49
N TYR A 139 2.42 19.56 -19.33
CA TYR A 139 2.09 20.22 -18.07
C TYR A 139 3.10 21.31 -17.67
N PRO A 140 2.65 22.38 -16.97
CA PRO A 140 3.54 23.38 -16.41
C PRO A 140 4.58 22.76 -15.45
N ARG A 141 5.82 23.27 -15.46
CA ARG A 141 6.90 22.77 -14.59
C ARG A 141 6.53 22.72 -13.11
N CYS A 142 5.78 23.70 -12.62
CA CYS A 142 5.33 23.73 -11.23
C CYS A 142 4.42 22.53 -10.89
N ILE A 143 3.51 22.15 -11.79
CA ILE A 143 2.61 21.01 -11.62
C ILE A 143 3.40 19.70 -11.58
N ILE A 144 4.40 19.54 -12.45
CA ILE A 144 5.28 18.37 -12.46
C ILE A 144 6.01 18.25 -11.12
N ILE A 145 6.67 19.32 -10.66
CA ILE A 145 7.43 19.33 -9.40
C ILE A 145 6.52 19.00 -8.21
N ILE A 146 5.35 19.65 -8.12
CA ILE A 146 4.38 19.39 -7.05
C ILE A 146 3.92 17.93 -7.08
N SER A 147 3.66 17.38 -8.27
CA SER A 147 3.22 15.99 -8.41
C SER A 147 4.27 15.00 -7.89
N PHE A 148 5.56 15.22 -8.18
CA PHE A 148 6.62 14.36 -7.65
C PHE A 148 6.84 14.50 -6.14
N ILE A 149 6.76 15.72 -5.60
CA ILE A 149 6.84 15.93 -4.15
C ILE A 149 5.68 15.21 -3.46
N LEU A 150 4.45 15.40 -3.97
CA LEU A 150 3.28 14.72 -3.42
C LEU A 150 3.38 13.21 -3.59
N TYR A 151 3.91 12.70 -4.70
CA TYR A 151 4.13 11.27 -4.90
C TYR A 151 5.15 10.70 -3.91
N ALA A 152 6.27 11.40 -3.68
CA ALA A 152 7.26 10.99 -2.69
C ALA A 152 6.65 10.94 -1.28
N VAL A 153 5.86 11.95 -0.91
CA VAL A 153 5.25 12.04 0.42
C VAL A 153 4.12 11.03 0.59
N SER A 154 3.17 11.00 -0.36
CA SER A 154 1.96 10.20 -0.26
C SER A 154 2.20 8.73 -0.58
N ASN A 155 2.75 8.42 -1.75
CA ASN A 155 3.01 7.05 -2.17
C ASN A 155 4.30 6.47 -1.55
N GLY A 156 5.33 7.29 -1.38
CA GLY A 156 6.62 6.85 -0.84
C GLY A 156 6.61 6.60 0.67
N ILE A 157 5.86 7.41 1.44
CA ILE A 157 5.97 7.40 2.91
C ILE A 157 4.61 7.26 3.61
N LEU A 158 3.72 8.25 3.48
CA LEU A 158 2.51 8.33 4.33
C LEU A 158 1.49 7.23 4.02
N GLY A 159 1.27 6.92 2.74
CA GLY A 159 0.41 5.84 2.28
C GLY A 159 0.90 4.48 2.80
N PRO A 160 2.16 4.08 2.54
CA PRO A 160 2.73 2.86 3.09
C PRO A 160 2.62 2.76 4.62
N ILE A 161 2.83 3.86 5.36
CA ILE A 161 2.67 3.86 6.82
C ILE A 161 1.21 3.59 7.21
N ALA A 162 0.24 4.25 6.56
CA ALA A 162 -1.19 4.03 6.82
C ALA A 162 -1.57 2.57 6.51
N GLU A 163 -1.12 2.04 5.38
CA GLU A 163 -1.39 0.67 4.97
C GLU A 163 -0.74 -0.36 5.92
N GLU A 164 0.47 -0.12 6.41
CA GLU A 164 1.10 -1.00 7.40
C GLU A 164 0.37 -0.96 8.75
N LEU A 165 -0.07 0.22 9.20
CA LEU A 165 -0.94 0.35 10.38
C LEU A 165 -2.25 -0.41 10.16
N TYR A 166 -2.84 -0.30 8.98
CA TYR A 166 -4.14 -0.87 8.65
C TYR A 166 -4.09 -2.39 8.46
N PHE A 167 -3.29 -2.88 7.52
CA PHE A 167 -3.23 -4.30 7.19
C PHE A 167 -2.47 -5.12 8.24
N ARG A 168 -1.28 -4.68 8.65
CA ARG A 168 -0.39 -5.48 9.50
C ARG A 168 -0.62 -5.18 10.98
N GLY A 169 -0.87 -3.92 11.31
CA GLY A 169 -1.19 -3.50 12.67
C GLY A 169 -2.61 -3.85 13.11
N PHE A 170 -3.60 -3.50 12.29
CA PHE A 170 -5.01 -3.57 12.67
C PHE A 170 -5.73 -4.85 12.21
N LEU A 171 -5.68 -5.19 10.91
CA LEU A 171 -6.40 -6.35 10.36
C LEU A 171 -5.75 -7.68 10.72
N MET A 172 -4.43 -7.80 10.57
CA MET A 172 -3.70 -9.07 10.75
C MET A 172 -3.91 -9.70 12.13
N PRO A 173 -3.83 -8.98 13.28
CA PRO A 173 -4.12 -9.56 14.59
C PRO A 173 -5.57 -10.03 14.77
N ARG A 174 -6.51 -9.42 14.04
CA ARG A 174 -7.95 -9.69 14.09
C ARG A 174 -8.39 -10.87 13.23
N ILE A 175 -7.46 -11.50 12.50
CA ILE A 175 -7.71 -12.75 11.77
C ILE A 175 -6.69 -13.85 12.13
N ASN A 176 -6.04 -13.72 13.29
CA ASN A 176 -5.04 -14.66 13.77
C ASN A 176 -5.59 -16.07 14.06
N ARG A 177 -6.91 -16.29 14.03
CA ARG A 177 -7.52 -17.63 14.08
C ARG A 177 -7.06 -18.56 12.96
N PHE A 178 -6.53 -18.01 11.86
CA PHE A 178 -5.96 -18.78 10.75
C PHE A 178 -4.48 -19.16 10.95
N GLY A 179 -3.87 -18.78 12.08
CA GLY A 179 -2.51 -19.15 12.45
C GLY A 179 -1.49 -18.78 11.39
N ASN A 180 -0.69 -19.75 10.94
CA ASN A 180 0.36 -19.52 9.94
C ASN A 180 -0.17 -19.11 8.55
N TRP A 181 -1.47 -19.28 8.28
CA TRP A 181 -2.10 -18.80 7.04
C TRP A 181 -2.49 -17.32 7.10
N THR A 182 -2.56 -16.72 8.30
CA THR A 182 -2.85 -15.29 8.48
C THR A 182 -1.99 -14.37 7.59
N PRO A 183 -0.64 -14.46 7.57
CA PRO A 183 0.17 -13.61 6.69
C PRO A 183 -0.11 -13.86 5.19
N VAL A 184 -0.43 -15.08 4.78
CA VAL A 184 -0.80 -15.39 3.39
C VAL A 184 -2.10 -14.69 3.02
N ILE A 185 -3.15 -14.84 3.84
CA ILE A 185 -4.45 -14.21 3.63
C ILE A 185 -4.32 -12.69 3.55
N ILE A 186 -3.59 -12.07 4.49
CA ILE A 186 -3.36 -10.61 4.47
C ILE A 186 -2.61 -10.18 3.23
N THR A 187 -1.59 -10.93 2.79
CA THR A 187 -0.81 -10.59 1.59
C THR A 187 -1.67 -10.67 0.33
N VAL A 188 -2.48 -11.72 0.19
CA VAL A 188 -3.39 -11.87 -0.96
C VAL A 188 -4.44 -10.75 -0.98
N LEU A 189 -5.05 -10.46 0.17
CA LEU A 189 -6.02 -9.36 0.29
C LEU A 189 -5.39 -8.00 0.03
N PHE A 190 -4.18 -7.76 0.55
CA PHE A 190 -3.41 -6.55 0.28
C PHE A 190 -3.04 -6.43 -1.21
N SER A 191 -2.77 -7.54 -1.90
CA SER A 191 -2.54 -7.48 -3.35
C SER A 191 -3.84 -7.19 -4.12
N ALA A 192 -4.93 -7.87 -3.78
CA ALA A 192 -6.25 -7.69 -4.41
C ALA A 192 -6.84 -6.29 -4.16
N TYR A 193 -6.47 -5.67 -3.03
CA TYR A 193 -6.82 -4.31 -2.65
C TYR A 193 -6.39 -3.27 -3.69
N HIS A 194 -5.33 -3.52 -4.46
CA HIS A 194 -4.79 -2.59 -5.45
C HIS A 194 -5.53 -2.66 -6.79
N LEU A 195 -6.82 -2.30 -6.78
CA LEU A 195 -7.70 -2.34 -7.96
C LEU A 195 -7.21 -1.49 -9.15
N PHE A 196 -6.38 -0.48 -8.88
CA PHE A 196 -5.80 0.41 -9.91
C PHE A 196 -4.55 -0.16 -10.60
N SER A 197 -4.00 -1.29 -10.14
CA SER A 197 -2.83 -1.93 -10.74
C SER A 197 -2.91 -3.47 -10.71
N PRO A 198 -3.98 -4.08 -11.27
CA PRO A 198 -4.20 -5.53 -11.20
C PRO A 198 -3.09 -6.36 -11.87
N TRP A 199 -2.31 -5.76 -12.77
CA TRP A 199 -1.17 -6.38 -13.45
C TRP A 199 0.09 -6.56 -12.59
N GLU A 200 0.05 -6.21 -11.30
CA GLU A 200 1.12 -6.50 -10.34
C GLU A 200 0.63 -7.36 -9.17
N PHE A 201 -0.44 -8.13 -9.38
CA PHE A 201 -1.08 -8.92 -8.34
C PHE A 201 -0.17 -10.03 -7.80
N LEU A 202 0.40 -10.86 -8.68
CA LEU A 202 1.30 -11.96 -8.31
C LEU A 202 2.64 -11.42 -7.82
N THR A 203 3.16 -10.38 -8.48
CA THR A 203 4.40 -9.71 -8.08
C THR A 203 4.29 -9.20 -6.65
N ARG A 204 3.20 -8.50 -6.29
CA ARG A 204 2.97 -8.06 -4.91
C ARG A 204 2.86 -9.21 -3.93
N ILE A 205 2.20 -10.32 -4.29
CA ILE A 205 2.14 -11.49 -3.40
C ILE A 205 3.54 -12.02 -3.12
N ILE A 206 4.36 -12.23 -4.15
CA ILE A 206 5.71 -12.81 -4.01
C ILE A 206 6.64 -11.84 -3.28
N ALA A 207 6.57 -10.54 -3.57
CA ALA A 207 7.41 -9.51 -2.96
C ALA A 207 7.02 -9.24 -1.50
N CYS A 208 5.71 -9.19 -1.20
CA CYS A 208 5.24 -8.80 0.12
C CYS A 208 5.21 -9.95 1.11
N LEU A 209 4.89 -11.18 0.68
CA LEU A 209 4.72 -12.31 1.58
C LEU A 209 5.91 -12.52 2.55
N PRO A 210 7.19 -12.44 2.11
CA PRO A 210 8.34 -12.59 3.00
C PRO A 210 8.34 -11.57 4.16
N PHE A 211 8.11 -10.28 3.87
CA PHE A 211 8.15 -9.27 4.92
C PHE A 211 6.88 -9.30 5.78
N VAL A 212 5.71 -9.60 5.21
CA VAL A 212 4.47 -9.76 5.98
C VAL A 212 4.58 -10.93 6.94
N TYR A 213 5.16 -12.05 6.50
CA TYR A 213 5.43 -13.19 7.37
C TYR A 213 6.42 -12.84 8.48
N CYS A 214 7.43 -12.03 8.17
CA CYS A 214 8.38 -11.54 9.17
C CYS A 214 7.68 -10.65 10.21
N VAL A 215 6.87 -9.67 9.78
CA VAL A 215 6.06 -8.82 10.68
C VAL A 215 5.14 -9.68 11.55
N TYR A 216 4.52 -10.71 11.00
CA TYR A 216 3.67 -11.65 11.73
C TYR A 216 4.43 -12.42 12.83
N LYS A 217 5.61 -12.98 12.50
CA LYS A 217 6.41 -13.77 13.44
C LYS A 217 7.13 -12.92 14.48
N LYS A 218 7.65 -11.77 14.06
CA LYS A 218 8.39 -10.83 14.92
C LYS A 218 7.48 -9.87 15.66
N LYS A 219 6.19 -9.83 15.29
CA LYS A 219 5.18 -8.96 15.87
C LYS A 219 5.61 -7.50 15.88
N ASN A 220 6.32 -7.06 14.85
CA ASN A 220 6.89 -5.72 14.79
C ASN A 220 6.60 -5.07 13.44
N ILE A 221 5.66 -4.13 13.43
CA ILE A 221 5.18 -3.46 12.21
C ILE A 221 6.22 -2.52 11.60
N TYR A 222 7.23 -2.08 12.36
CA TYR A 222 8.27 -1.18 11.84
C TYR A 222 9.13 -1.87 10.78
N ILE A 223 9.27 -3.20 10.85
CA ILE A 223 9.91 -3.98 9.76
C ILE A 223 9.12 -3.76 8.46
N GLY A 224 7.80 -3.90 8.51
CA GLY A 224 6.92 -3.67 7.35
C GLY A 224 6.99 -2.24 6.85
N MET A 225 6.92 -1.25 7.74
CA MET A 225 7.01 0.18 7.39
C MET A 225 8.31 0.51 6.68
N ILE A 226 9.46 0.05 7.19
CA ILE A 226 10.75 0.34 6.57
C ILE A 226 10.83 -0.30 5.18
N VAL A 227 10.46 -1.58 5.05
CA VAL A 227 10.52 -2.29 3.76
C VAL A 227 9.59 -1.63 2.75
N HIS A 228 8.34 -1.37 3.13
CA HIS A 228 7.31 -0.83 2.25
C HIS A 228 7.62 0.60 1.82
N CYS A 229 7.95 1.50 2.76
CA CYS A 229 8.36 2.86 2.43
C CYS A 229 9.61 2.87 1.54
N THR A 230 10.57 2.00 1.78
CA THR A 230 11.81 1.96 0.98
C THR A 230 11.53 1.52 -0.45
N LEU A 231 10.73 0.47 -0.65
CA LEU A 231 10.39 -0.02 -1.99
C LEU A 231 9.57 1.01 -2.78
N ASN A 232 8.62 1.69 -2.14
CA ASN A 232 7.84 2.75 -2.81
C ASN A 232 8.66 4.03 -3.03
N THR A 233 9.56 4.39 -2.12
CA THR A 233 10.48 5.51 -2.35
C THR A 233 11.46 5.20 -3.47
N ALA A 234 11.92 3.96 -3.59
CA ALA A 234 12.75 3.52 -4.71
C ALA A 234 12.00 3.65 -6.05
N SER A 235 10.70 3.30 -6.10
CA SER A 235 9.91 3.51 -7.33
C SER A 235 9.72 4.99 -7.67
N VAL A 236 9.57 5.87 -6.66
CA VAL A 236 9.58 7.33 -6.84
C VAL A 236 10.90 7.82 -7.43
N ILE A 237 12.03 7.36 -6.89
CA ILE A 237 13.36 7.74 -7.40
C ILE A 237 13.52 7.28 -8.85
N MET A 238 13.14 6.03 -9.16
CA MET A 238 13.22 5.52 -10.52
C MET A 238 12.34 6.31 -11.50
N ALA A 239 11.15 6.73 -11.07
CA ALA A 239 10.25 7.60 -11.82
C ALA A 239 10.86 8.98 -12.12
N VAL A 240 11.56 9.58 -11.15
CA VAL A 240 12.27 10.86 -11.37
C VAL A 240 13.46 10.65 -12.32
N LEU A 241 14.24 9.58 -12.12
CA LEU A 241 15.40 9.28 -12.98
C LEU A 241 15.01 9.03 -14.43
N SER A 242 13.83 8.45 -14.71
CA SER A 242 13.34 8.26 -16.08
C SER A 242 13.02 9.56 -16.80
N LEU A 243 12.79 10.67 -16.07
CA LEU A 243 12.54 11.99 -16.66
C LEU A 243 13.80 12.81 -16.93
N LEU A 244 14.94 12.40 -16.37
CA LEU A 244 16.23 13.05 -16.56
C LEU A 244 17.00 12.50 -17.77
N LYS A 245 16.48 11.44 -18.41
CA LYS A 245 16.99 10.85 -19.64
C LYS A 245 16.36 11.53 -20.85
#